data_AF-A0AAV9DNP6-F1
#
_entry.id   AF-A0AAV9DNP6-F1
#
_cell.length_a   1.000
_cell.length_b   1.000
_cell.length_c   1.000
_cell.angle_alpha   90.00
_cell.angle_beta   90.00
_cell.angle_gamma   90.00
#
_symmetry.space_group_name_H-M   'P 1'
#
loop_
_entity.id
_entity.type
_entity.pdbx_description
1 polymer ?
#
loop_
_entity_poly.entity_id
_entity_poly.type
_entity_poly.pdbx_seq_one_letter_code
_entity_poly.pdbx_strand_id
1 'polypeptide(L)'
;MATASTNLHYWVNWRFLLCAIWIFSSMVFAAFLIWKYEGSRSDQDGSQTEECKGTLYEDDCWRPCLKEIHPAWLLVFRVTACCLLLALLIVNVGIDGGGILFYYTQWTFLLVTIYFGLGSCLSIYGCYQLLDKDGDYAVDHVRVDAEQGTYVAPTADGNVNSVRNFISPGFREERYVHQLAGFWVYVFQVIYQTNAGAVVLTDCVFWLVIVPFLALEDYKLSVINIGMHSVNAVFLLGDTVLNRLRFPWFRISYFLLWTAIYVIFQWIIHACVSLWWPYPFLDLSSSFAPLWYVAVGLMHLPCYAVFFLIIKMKYYLLLTWFPDSYQLSK
;
A
#
# COMPACT_ATOMS: atom_id res chain seq x y z
N MET A 1 42.00 4.17 -22.70
CA MET A 1 42.22 2.71 -22.51
C MET A 1 42.36 2.32 -21.03
N ALA A 2 43.09 3.07 -20.20
CA ALA A 2 43.26 2.76 -18.77
C ALA A 2 41.98 2.88 -17.91
N THR A 3 41.03 3.75 -18.27
CA THR A 3 39.76 3.92 -17.53
C THR A 3 38.75 2.79 -17.76
N ALA A 4 38.81 2.13 -18.93
CA ALA A 4 37.91 1.03 -19.27
C ALA A 4 38.31 -0.27 -18.55
N SER A 5 39.61 -0.54 -18.41
CA SER A 5 40.12 -1.72 -17.69
C SER A 5 39.89 -1.64 -16.18
N THR A 6 40.01 -0.45 -15.58
CA THR A 6 39.70 -0.24 -14.15
C THR A 6 38.21 -0.38 -13.85
N ASN A 7 37.33 0.05 -14.76
CA ASN A 7 35.88 -0.11 -14.61
C ASN A 7 35.47 -1.59 -14.75
N LEU A 8 36.03 -2.32 -15.73
CA LEU A 8 35.75 -3.76 -15.87
C LEU A 8 36.19 -4.57 -14.64
N HIS A 9 37.36 -4.28 -14.06
CA HIS A 9 37.84 -4.98 -12.87
C HIS A 9 36.96 -4.73 -11.63
N TYR A 10 36.30 -3.57 -11.54
CA TYR A 10 35.35 -3.27 -10.47
C TYR A 10 34.13 -4.21 -10.51
N TRP A 11 33.57 -4.43 -11.71
CA TRP A 11 32.38 -5.28 -11.90
C TRP A 11 32.71 -6.77 -11.98
N VAL A 12 33.88 -7.16 -12.49
CA VAL A 12 34.33 -8.56 -12.53
C VAL A 12 35.02 -8.96 -11.20
N ASN A 13 34.48 -8.45 -10.09
CA ASN A 13 34.96 -8.78 -8.75
C ASN A 13 34.10 -9.91 -8.16
N TRP A 14 34.73 -10.89 -7.50
CA TRP A 14 34.02 -11.96 -6.79
C TRP A 14 33.04 -11.41 -5.73
N ARG A 15 33.33 -10.22 -5.18
CA ARG A 15 32.43 -9.51 -4.24
C ARG A 15 31.14 -9.08 -4.92
N PHE A 16 31.25 -8.53 -6.14
CA PHE A 16 30.07 -8.18 -6.93
C PHE A 16 29.27 -9.45 -7.26
N LEU A 17 29.93 -10.53 -7.67
CA LEU A 17 29.26 -11.80 -7.95
C LEU A 17 28.43 -12.29 -6.75
N LEU A 18 28.99 -12.23 -5.53
CA LEU A 18 28.25 -12.58 -4.32
C LEU A 18 27.06 -11.64 -4.07
N CYS A 19 27.24 -10.33 -4.21
CA CYS A 19 26.14 -9.37 -4.07
C CYS A 19 25.04 -9.62 -5.11
N ALA A 20 25.40 -9.90 -6.36
CA ALA A 20 24.48 -10.24 -7.45
C ALA A 20 23.70 -11.53 -7.17
N ILE A 21 24.38 -12.57 -6.66
CA ILE A 21 23.71 -13.81 -6.24
C ILE A 21 22.69 -13.52 -5.14
N TRP A 22 23.04 -12.71 -4.12
CA TRP A 22 22.10 -12.37 -3.04
C TRP A 22 20.86 -11.62 -3.54
N ILE A 23 21.05 -10.62 -4.40
CA ILE A 23 19.94 -9.87 -4.99
C ILE A 23 19.07 -10.79 -5.84
N PHE A 24 19.68 -11.63 -6.69
CA PHE A 24 18.94 -12.57 -7.53
C PHE A 24 18.18 -13.61 -6.70
N SER A 25 18.78 -14.18 -5.65
CA SER A 25 18.10 -15.09 -4.73
C SER A 25 16.90 -14.44 -4.05
N SER A 26 17.02 -13.16 -3.65
CA SER A 26 15.89 -12.40 -3.08
C SER A 26 14.75 -12.24 -4.10
N MET A 27 15.08 -11.91 -5.35
CA MET A 27 14.09 -11.79 -6.43
C MET A 27 13.40 -13.12 -6.74
N VAL A 28 14.15 -14.23 -6.81
CA VAL A 28 13.60 -15.58 -7.02
C VAL A 28 12.67 -15.97 -5.87
N PHE A 29 13.08 -15.69 -4.63
CA PHE A 29 12.25 -15.94 -3.45
C PHE A 29 10.95 -15.11 -3.47
N ALA A 30 11.04 -13.83 -3.80
CA ALA A 30 9.87 -12.96 -3.93
C ALA A 30 8.93 -13.43 -5.05
N ALA A 31 9.47 -13.80 -6.21
CA ALA A 31 8.70 -14.34 -7.33
C ALA A 31 8.02 -15.67 -6.95
N PHE A 32 8.72 -16.55 -6.22
CA PHE A 32 8.14 -17.80 -5.71
C PHE A 32 6.96 -17.53 -4.76
N LEU A 33 7.08 -16.57 -3.84
CA LEU A 33 5.98 -16.19 -2.94
C LEU A 33 4.78 -15.68 -3.73
N ILE A 34 4.99 -14.77 -4.70
CA ILE A 34 3.90 -14.25 -5.53
C ILE A 34 3.24 -15.37 -6.32
N TRP A 35 4.02 -16.21 -6.99
CA TRP A 35 3.50 -17.35 -7.74
C TRP A 35 2.69 -18.32 -6.85
N LYS A 36 3.22 -18.65 -5.67
CA LYS A 36 2.58 -19.56 -4.72
C LYS A 36 1.25 -19.04 -4.17
N TYR A 37 1.16 -17.75 -3.85
CA TYR A 37 0.01 -17.18 -3.14
C TYR A 37 -0.97 -16.41 -4.04
N GLU A 38 -0.56 -15.98 -5.23
CA GLU A 38 -1.41 -15.24 -6.19
C GLU A 38 -1.49 -15.88 -7.59
N GLY A 39 -0.46 -16.62 -7.99
CA GLY A 39 -0.38 -17.28 -9.30
C GLY A 39 -1.03 -18.67 -9.37
N SER A 40 -1.15 -19.36 -8.23
CA SER A 40 -1.81 -20.68 -8.14
C SER A 40 -3.35 -20.53 -8.12
N ARG A 41 -3.91 -19.90 -9.16
CA ARG A 41 -5.35 -19.74 -9.38
C ARG A 41 -5.96 -20.83 -10.27
N SER A 42 -5.22 -21.89 -10.61
CA SER A 42 -5.71 -22.93 -11.52
C SER A 42 -6.74 -23.82 -10.81
N ASP A 43 -8.01 -23.63 -11.20
CA ASP A 43 -9.03 -24.66 -11.34
C ASP A 43 -9.36 -25.54 -10.12
N GLN A 44 -9.73 -24.93 -8.99
CA GLN A 44 -10.64 -25.60 -8.06
C GLN A 44 -12.00 -24.91 -8.06
N ASP A 45 -12.75 -25.31 -9.08
CA ASP A 45 -14.19 -25.12 -9.20
C ASP A 45 -14.91 -25.92 -8.09
N GLY A 46 -15.85 -25.29 -7.39
CA GLY A 46 -17.02 -25.99 -6.87
C GLY A 46 -17.08 -26.46 -5.40
N SER A 47 -16.14 -26.16 -4.51
CA SER A 47 -16.34 -26.44 -3.07
C SER A 47 -15.83 -25.32 -2.17
N GLN A 48 -16.71 -24.90 -1.25
CA GLN A 48 -16.52 -23.92 -0.17
C GLN A 48 -15.13 -23.26 -0.16
N THR A 49 -15.03 -22.14 -0.89
CA THR A 49 -13.83 -21.34 -1.00
C THR A 49 -13.35 -20.95 0.39
N GLU A 50 -12.33 -21.64 0.92
CA GLU A 50 -11.46 -21.02 1.92
C GLU A 50 -10.97 -19.71 1.27
N GLU A 51 -11.40 -18.57 1.82
CA GLU A 51 -11.00 -17.24 1.36
C GLU A 51 -9.48 -17.20 1.16
N CYS A 52 -9.06 -17.23 -0.10
CA CYS A 52 -7.65 -17.32 -0.43
C CYS A 52 -6.94 -16.08 0.13
N LYS A 53 -5.78 -16.25 0.79
CA LYS A 53 -5.08 -15.17 1.54
C LYS A 53 -4.73 -13.92 0.71
N GLY A 54 -4.81 -14.00 -0.63
CA GLY A 54 -4.56 -12.91 -1.57
C GLY A 54 -5.80 -12.28 -2.22
N THR A 55 -7.01 -12.77 -1.92
CA THR A 55 -8.26 -12.23 -2.49
C THR A 55 -8.53 -10.82 -1.98
N LEU A 56 -8.99 -9.96 -2.88
CA LEU A 56 -9.33 -8.57 -2.63
C LEU A 56 -10.72 -8.26 -3.16
N TYR A 57 -11.41 -7.35 -2.48
CA TYR A 57 -12.68 -6.80 -2.91
C TYR A 57 -12.53 -5.33 -3.31
N GLU A 58 -13.34 -4.88 -4.26
CA GLU A 58 -13.26 -3.49 -4.74
C GLU A 58 -13.57 -2.46 -3.65
N ASP A 59 -14.45 -2.78 -2.71
CA ASP A 59 -14.86 -1.89 -1.62
C ASP A 59 -13.77 -1.69 -0.56
N ASP A 60 -12.84 -2.64 -0.43
CA ASP A 60 -11.78 -2.59 0.58
C ASP A 60 -10.85 -1.38 0.42
N CYS A 61 -10.71 -0.87 -0.80
CA CYS A 61 -9.78 0.22 -1.06
C CYS A 61 -10.31 1.60 -0.67
N TRP A 62 -11.63 1.81 -0.63
CA TRP A 62 -12.24 3.13 -0.41
C TRP A 62 -13.20 3.21 0.76
N ARG A 63 -13.61 2.08 1.36
CA ARG A 63 -14.41 2.08 2.59
C ARG A 63 -13.53 2.21 3.84
N PRO A 64 -13.96 3.02 4.82
CA PRO A 64 -13.38 2.99 6.15
C PRO A 64 -13.59 1.65 6.85
N CYS A 65 -12.80 1.37 7.88
CA CYS A 65 -12.91 0.14 8.67
C CYS A 65 -14.06 0.13 9.68
N LEU A 66 -14.65 1.28 9.98
CA LEU A 66 -15.83 1.42 10.86
C LEU A 66 -17.04 1.87 10.04
N LYS A 67 -18.21 1.27 10.29
CA LYS A 67 -19.47 1.58 9.59
C LYS A 67 -19.90 3.04 9.75
N GLU A 68 -19.61 3.64 10.89
CA GLU A 68 -20.04 4.99 11.25
C GLU A 68 -19.22 6.08 10.55
N ILE A 69 -18.00 5.75 10.08
CA ILE A 69 -17.16 6.70 9.37
C ILE A 69 -17.63 6.78 7.93
N HIS A 70 -18.16 7.94 7.55
CA HIS A 70 -18.52 8.19 6.16
C HIS A 70 -17.28 8.14 5.25
N PRO A 71 -17.31 7.44 4.09
CA PRO A 71 -16.17 7.30 3.18
C PRO A 71 -15.54 8.62 2.70
N ALA A 72 -16.33 9.70 2.70
CA ALA A 72 -15.83 11.05 2.42
C ALA A 72 -14.70 11.50 3.38
N TRP A 73 -14.68 11.08 4.64
CA TRP A 73 -13.59 11.42 5.57
C TRP A 73 -12.27 10.77 5.17
N LEU A 74 -12.31 9.50 4.74
CA LEU A 74 -11.13 8.82 4.20
C LEU A 74 -10.64 9.50 2.91
N LEU A 75 -11.57 9.94 2.06
CA LEU A 75 -11.25 10.72 0.86
C LEU A 75 -10.53 12.04 1.22
N VAL A 76 -11.11 12.85 2.11
CA VAL A 76 -10.53 14.14 2.54
C VAL A 76 -9.14 13.93 3.12
N PHE A 77 -8.96 12.90 3.95
CA PHE A 77 -7.65 12.54 4.49
C PHE A 77 -6.64 12.23 3.40
N ARG A 78 -6.99 11.37 2.43
CA ARG A 78 -6.11 10.96 1.33
C ARG A 78 -5.73 12.09 0.40
N VAL A 79 -6.68 12.96 0.05
CA VAL A 79 -6.43 14.15 -0.78
C VAL A 79 -5.49 15.11 -0.05
N THR A 80 -5.74 15.35 1.24
CA THR A 80 -4.89 16.22 2.07
C THR A 80 -3.46 15.67 2.16
N ALA A 81 -3.32 14.37 2.45
CA ALA A 81 -2.03 13.69 2.49
C ALA A 81 -1.33 13.76 1.12
N CYS A 82 -2.03 13.49 0.02
CA CYS A 82 -1.50 13.57 -1.34
C CYS A 82 -0.96 14.97 -1.64
N CYS A 83 -1.73 16.03 -1.35
CA CYS A 83 -1.31 17.41 -1.60
C CYS A 83 -0.09 17.80 -0.77
N LEU A 84 -0.06 17.46 0.52
CA LEU A 84 1.05 17.81 1.41
C LEU A 84 2.34 17.05 1.05
N LEU A 85 2.23 15.75 0.78
CA LEU A 85 3.38 14.93 0.35
C LEU A 85 3.92 15.40 -1.00
N LEU A 86 3.04 15.68 -1.97
CA LEU A 86 3.45 16.19 -3.27
C LEU A 86 4.12 17.57 -3.16
N ALA A 87 3.59 18.46 -2.32
CA ALA A 87 4.20 19.76 -2.06
C ALA A 87 5.60 19.62 -1.44
N LEU A 88 5.76 18.75 -0.44
CA LEU A 88 7.07 18.45 0.17
C LEU A 88 8.06 17.89 -0.86
N LEU A 89 7.61 16.98 -1.72
CA LEU A 89 8.45 16.41 -2.79
C LEU A 89 8.91 17.49 -3.78
N ILE A 90 8.01 18.38 -4.21
CA ILE A 90 8.34 19.49 -5.13
C ILE A 90 9.32 20.46 -4.48
N VAL A 91 9.08 20.85 -3.23
CA VAL A 91 9.96 21.75 -2.48
C VAL A 91 11.34 21.13 -2.31
N ASN A 92 11.41 19.84 -1.96
CA ASN A 92 12.66 19.12 -1.80
C ASN A 92 13.48 19.11 -3.09
N VAL A 93 12.86 18.73 -4.22
CA VAL A 93 13.52 18.75 -5.54
C VAL A 93 13.90 20.17 -5.97
N GLY A 94 13.10 21.18 -5.61
CA GLY A 94 13.36 22.58 -5.93
C GLY A 94 14.55 23.17 -5.16
N ILE A 95 14.79 22.73 -3.93
CA ILE A 95 15.89 23.22 -3.07
C ILE A 95 17.17 22.43 -3.31
N ASP A 96 17.11 21.10 -3.23
CA ASP A 96 18.28 20.23 -3.26
C ASP A 96 18.61 19.69 -4.67
N GLY A 97 17.74 19.98 -5.65
CA GLY A 97 17.90 19.58 -7.05
C GLY A 97 17.50 18.13 -7.32
N GLY A 98 17.51 17.74 -8.60
CA GLY A 98 17.09 16.40 -9.02
C GLY A 98 18.01 15.25 -8.57
N GLY A 99 19.23 15.54 -8.12
CA GLY A 99 20.19 14.53 -7.64
C GLY A 99 19.70 13.76 -6.41
N ILE A 100 18.80 14.33 -5.63
CA ILE A 100 18.20 13.64 -4.47
C ILE A 100 17.38 12.41 -4.88
N LEU A 101 16.88 12.36 -6.12
CA LEU A 101 16.08 11.23 -6.63
C LEU A 101 16.90 9.94 -6.78
N PHE A 102 18.22 9.98 -6.58
CA PHE A 102 19.06 8.78 -6.48
C PHE A 102 18.99 8.10 -5.11
N TYR A 103 18.46 8.75 -4.08
CA TYR A 103 18.35 8.14 -2.75
C TYR A 103 17.10 7.26 -2.64
N TYR A 104 17.23 6.10 -2.01
CA TYR A 104 16.13 5.17 -1.74
C TYR A 104 15.03 5.81 -0.90
N THR A 105 15.40 6.70 0.01
CA THR A 105 14.45 7.49 0.81
C THR A 105 13.52 8.33 -0.06
N GLN A 106 14.04 8.92 -1.15
CA GLN A 106 13.21 9.66 -2.11
C GLN A 106 12.34 8.75 -2.96
N TRP A 107 12.83 7.56 -3.34
CA TRP A 107 12.01 6.54 -4.00
C TRP A 107 10.83 6.12 -3.13
N THR A 108 11.06 5.88 -1.84
CA THR A 108 10.01 5.56 -0.87
C THR A 108 9.03 6.72 -0.71
N PHE A 109 9.51 7.96 -0.55
CA PHE A 109 8.65 9.12 -0.39
C PHE A 109 7.77 9.37 -1.64
N LEU A 110 8.35 9.20 -2.84
CA LEU A 110 7.62 9.24 -4.11
C LEU A 110 6.56 8.13 -4.17
N LEU A 111 6.90 6.89 -3.78
CA LEU A 111 5.95 5.77 -3.80
C LEU A 111 4.79 5.97 -2.81
N VAL A 112 5.05 6.58 -1.65
CA VAL A 112 3.99 7.01 -0.70
C VAL A 112 3.13 8.11 -1.30
N THR A 113 3.72 9.06 -2.03
CA THR A 113 2.95 10.11 -2.73
C THR A 113 2.05 9.51 -3.81
N ILE A 114 2.57 8.58 -4.61
CA ILE A 114 1.80 7.84 -5.63
C ILE A 114 0.67 7.04 -4.98
N TYR A 115 0.93 6.40 -3.84
CA TYR A 115 -0.08 5.69 -3.07
C TYR A 115 -1.25 6.59 -2.70
N PHE A 116 -0.99 7.76 -2.12
CA PHE A 116 -2.06 8.70 -1.76
C PHE A 116 -2.78 9.28 -2.97
N GLY A 117 -2.08 9.48 -4.10
CA GLY A 117 -2.70 9.87 -5.37
C GLY A 117 -3.69 8.82 -5.87
N LEU A 118 -3.25 7.56 -5.98
CA LEU A 118 -4.10 6.44 -6.38
C LEU A 118 -5.26 6.21 -5.40
N GLY A 119 -4.97 6.27 -4.09
CA GLY A 119 -5.97 6.13 -3.03
C GLY A 119 -7.03 7.23 -3.10
N SER A 120 -6.65 8.46 -3.45
CA SER A 120 -7.58 9.56 -3.68
C SER A 120 -8.48 9.26 -4.87
N CYS A 121 -7.93 8.83 -6.01
CA CYS A 121 -8.73 8.46 -7.18
C CYS A 121 -9.73 7.33 -6.88
N LEU A 122 -9.29 6.27 -6.18
CA LEU A 122 -10.15 5.15 -5.79
C LEU A 122 -11.22 5.58 -4.77
N SER A 123 -10.88 6.46 -3.83
CA SER A 123 -11.84 7.02 -2.87
C SER A 123 -12.87 7.92 -3.54
N ILE A 124 -12.47 8.74 -4.52
CA ILE A 124 -13.38 9.57 -5.33
C ILE A 124 -14.36 8.66 -6.07
N TYR A 125 -13.85 7.64 -6.76
CA TYR A 125 -14.66 6.67 -7.48
C TYR A 125 -15.67 5.96 -6.56
N GLY A 126 -15.23 5.48 -5.39
CA GLY A 126 -16.10 4.86 -4.39
C GLY A 126 -17.17 5.81 -3.84
N CYS A 127 -16.84 7.08 -3.59
CA CYS A 127 -17.82 8.09 -3.16
C CYS A 127 -18.85 8.41 -4.26
N TYR A 128 -18.42 8.47 -5.53
CA TYR A 128 -19.35 8.64 -6.66
C TYR A 128 -20.33 7.46 -6.76
N GLN A 129 -19.84 6.22 -6.60
CA GLN A 129 -20.72 5.05 -6.61
C GLN A 129 -21.75 5.05 -5.46
N LEU A 130 -21.42 5.63 -4.31
CA LEU A 130 -22.36 5.79 -3.20
C LEU A 130 -23.45 6.83 -3.52
N LEU A 131 -23.04 7.98 -4.03
CA LEU A 131 -23.94 9.07 -4.41
C LEU A 131 -24.94 8.66 -5.49
N ASP A 132 -24.46 7.94 -6.51
CA ASP A 132 -25.30 7.44 -7.60
C ASP A 132 -26.38 6.47 -7.07
N LYS A 133 -26.03 5.64 -6.08
CA LYS A 133 -26.96 4.72 -5.43
C LYS A 133 -27.99 5.43 -4.56
N ASP A 134 -27.58 6.41 -3.77
CA ASP A 134 -28.53 7.22 -2.97
C ASP A 134 -29.53 7.95 -3.88
N GLY A 135 -29.09 8.38 -5.07
CA GLY A 135 -29.95 8.94 -6.11
C GLY A 135 -30.94 7.93 -6.69
N ASP A 136 -30.49 6.71 -7.02
CA ASP A 136 -31.35 5.63 -7.54
C ASP A 136 -32.38 5.16 -6.50
N TYR A 137 -31.97 4.97 -5.24
CA TYR A 137 -32.87 4.64 -4.13
C TYR A 137 -33.91 5.74 -3.86
N ALA A 138 -33.51 7.01 -3.92
CA ALA A 138 -34.44 8.13 -3.77
C ALA A 138 -35.45 8.19 -4.93
N VAL A 139 -35.03 7.91 -6.16
CA VAL A 139 -35.91 7.88 -7.34
C VAL A 139 -36.86 6.68 -7.31
N ASP A 140 -36.39 5.50 -6.87
CA ASP A 140 -37.22 4.29 -6.74
C ASP A 140 -38.28 4.47 -5.63
N HIS A 141 -37.92 5.03 -4.47
CA HIS A 141 -38.89 5.36 -3.42
C HIS A 141 -39.94 6.39 -3.86
N VAL A 142 -39.53 7.44 -4.59
CA VAL A 142 -40.46 8.44 -5.11
C VAL A 142 -41.38 7.86 -6.20
N ARG A 143 -40.90 6.92 -7.02
CA ARG A 143 -41.75 6.19 -7.98
C ARG A 143 -42.76 5.28 -7.30
N VAL A 144 -42.34 4.54 -6.26
CA VAL A 144 -43.24 3.68 -5.48
C VAL A 144 -44.32 4.51 -4.77
N ASP A 145 -43.98 5.66 -4.19
CA ASP A 145 -44.96 6.55 -3.55
C ASP A 145 -45.91 7.23 -4.56
N ALA A 146 -45.44 7.53 -5.78
CA ALA A 146 -46.27 8.10 -6.84
C ALA A 146 -47.27 7.09 -7.43
N GLU A 147 -46.92 5.79 -7.45
CA GLU A 147 -47.80 4.70 -7.89
C GLU A 147 -48.80 4.27 -6.81
N GLN A 148 -48.61 4.70 -5.55
CA GLN A 148 -49.48 4.39 -4.41
C GLN A 148 -50.44 5.54 -4.05
N GLY A 149 -50.82 6.34 -5.05
CA GLY A 149 -51.85 7.38 -4.97
C GLY A 149 -53.28 6.81 -4.88
N THR A 150 -53.78 6.69 -3.65
CA THR A 150 -55.20 6.79 -3.21
C THR A 150 -56.31 6.56 -4.26
N TYR A 151 -56.74 5.31 -4.44
CA TYR A 151 -58.15 4.98 -4.69
C TYR A 151 -58.50 3.65 -4.01
N VAL A 152 -59.20 3.73 -2.87
CA VAL A 152 -59.74 2.55 -2.17
C VAL A 152 -61.24 2.49 -2.43
N ALA A 153 -61.67 1.56 -3.27
CA ALA A 153 -63.05 1.07 -3.28
C ALA A 153 -63.12 -0.21 -2.42
N PRO A 154 -64.07 -0.34 -1.49
CA PRO A 154 -64.14 -1.51 -0.62
C PRO A 154 -64.93 -2.61 -1.32
N THR A 155 -64.32 -3.77 -1.54
CA THR A 155 -65.07 -5.01 -1.80
C THR A 155 -64.42 -6.22 -1.15
N ALA A 156 -65.31 -7.03 -0.60
CA ALA A 156 -65.08 -8.18 0.26
C ALA A 156 -64.44 -9.38 -0.45
N ASP A 157 -63.83 -10.22 0.39
CA ASP A 157 -63.53 -11.64 0.23
C ASP A 157 -62.84 -12.13 -1.05
N GLY A 158 -61.60 -12.55 -0.89
CA GLY A 158 -60.87 -13.30 -1.91
C GLY A 158 -59.48 -13.67 -1.44
N ASN A 159 -59.37 -14.84 -0.82
CA ASN A 159 -58.14 -15.51 -0.45
C ASN A 159 -57.15 -15.54 -1.63
N VAL A 160 -56.05 -14.79 -1.55
CA VAL A 160 -54.91 -14.90 -2.47
C VAL A 160 -53.63 -14.87 -1.65
N ASN A 161 -53.03 -16.06 -1.50
CA ASN A 161 -51.63 -16.24 -1.15
C ASN A 161 -50.76 -15.54 -2.20
N SER A 162 -50.60 -14.23 -2.06
CA SER A 162 -49.62 -13.46 -2.82
C SER A 162 -48.40 -13.28 -1.92
N VAL A 163 -47.31 -13.86 -2.40
CA VAL A 163 -45.95 -13.76 -1.88
C VAL A 163 -45.59 -12.29 -1.73
N ARG A 164 -45.92 -11.69 -0.59
CA ARG A 164 -45.40 -10.39 -0.18
C ARG A 164 -44.05 -10.67 0.48
N ASN A 165 -43.07 -11.01 -0.35
CA ASN A 165 -41.67 -10.89 0.01
C ASN A 165 -41.43 -9.40 0.27
N PHE A 166 -41.65 -8.98 1.51
CA PHE A 166 -40.98 -7.80 2.05
C PHE A 166 -39.49 -8.10 1.95
N ILE A 167 -38.87 -7.65 0.85
CA ILE A 167 -37.42 -7.60 0.73
C ILE A 167 -36.98 -6.65 1.84
N SER A 168 -36.55 -7.24 2.95
CA SER A 168 -35.90 -6.51 4.03
C SER A 168 -34.72 -5.74 3.43
N PRO A 169 -34.54 -4.44 3.71
CA PRO A 169 -33.46 -3.63 3.11
C PRO A 169 -32.07 -4.24 3.34
N GLY A 170 -31.90 -5.00 4.43
CA GLY A 170 -30.65 -5.67 4.77
C GLY A 170 -30.24 -6.80 3.81
N PHE A 171 -31.15 -7.41 3.06
CA PHE A 171 -30.82 -8.53 2.16
C PHE A 171 -30.35 -8.08 0.77
N ARG A 172 -30.52 -6.80 0.43
CA ARG A 172 -30.11 -6.21 -0.85
C ARG A 172 -28.76 -5.50 -0.75
N GLU A 173 -28.42 -4.98 0.43
CA GLU A 173 -27.09 -4.45 0.73
C GLU A 173 -26.00 -5.52 0.57
N GLU A 174 -26.26 -6.77 0.95
CA GLU A 174 -25.29 -7.87 0.87
C GLU A 174 -24.98 -8.34 -0.57
N ARG A 175 -25.90 -8.16 -1.53
CA ARG A 175 -25.81 -8.84 -2.84
C ARG A 175 -24.84 -8.19 -3.84
N TYR A 176 -24.33 -6.99 -3.56
CA TYR A 176 -23.41 -6.26 -4.43
C TYR A 176 -22.06 -5.90 -3.74
N VAL A 177 -21.80 -6.40 -2.53
CA VAL A 177 -20.66 -5.95 -1.68
C VAL A 177 -19.33 -6.69 -1.96
N HIS A 178 -19.32 -7.75 -2.78
CA HIS A 178 -18.10 -8.54 -3.01
C HIS A 178 -17.76 -8.77 -4.48
N GLN A 179 -17.74 -7.68 -5.27
CA GLN A 179 -17.10 -7.75 -6.59
C GLN A 179 -15.58 -7.90 -6.41
N LEU A 180 -15.00 -8.91 -7.06
CA LEU A 180 -13.57 -9.16 -7.02
C LEU A 180 -12.82 -7.92 -7.50
N ALA A 181 -11.78 -7.53 -6.77
CA ALA A 181 -10.95 -6.38 -7.08
C ALA A 181 -10.44 -6.37 -8.53
N GLY A 182 -10.68 -5.26 -9.22
CA GLY A 182 -10.03 -4.96 -10.49
C GLY A 182 -8.51 -4.70 -10.35
N PHE A 183 -7.83 -4.61 -11.50
CA PHE A 183 -6.38 -4.40 -11.59
C PHE A 183 -5.85 -3.25 -10.72
N TRP A 184 -6.52 -2.10 -10.74
CA TRP A 184 -6.09 -0.91 -9.99
C TRP A 184 -6.11 -1.09 -8.47
N VAL A 185 -7.03 -1.90 -7.95
CA VAL A 185 -7.12 -2.19 -6.51
C VAL A 185 -5.96 -3.10 -6.08
N TYR A 186 -5.57 -4.06 -6.91
CA TYR A 186 -4.37 -4.87 -6.70
C TYR A 186 -3.11 -4.00 -6.71
N VAL A 187 -2.95 -3.12 -7.72
CA VAL A 187 -1.82 -2.17 -7.78
C VAL A 187 -1.76 -1.31 -6.52
N PHE A 188 -2.90 -0.75 -6.09
CA PHE A 188 -2.99 0.06 -4.88
C PHE A 188 -2.54 -0.72 -3.63
N GLN A 189 -2.96 -1.98 -3.48
CA GLN A 189 -2.56 -2.79 -2.34
C GLN A 189 -1.09 -3.22 -2.37
N VAL A 190 -0.54 -3.52 -3.56
CA VAL A 190 0.90 -3.80 -3.74
C VAL A 190 1.73 -2.60 -3.32
N ILE A 191 1.35 -1.41 -3.75
CA ILE A 191 2.03 -0.16 -3.39
C ILE A 191 1.93 0.08 -1.88
N TYR A 192 0.73 -0.11 -1.28
CA TYR A 192 0.52 0.00 0.16
C TYR A 192 1.48 -0.88 0.97
N GLN A 193 1.61 -2.15 0.61
CA GLN A 193 2.47 -3.10 1.32
C GLN A 193 3.96 -2.87 1.08
N THR A 194 4.31 -2.42 -0.12
CA THR A 194 5.68 -1.98 -0.41
C THR A 194 6.04 -0.79 0.47
N ASN A 195 5.16 0.21 0.55
CA ASN A 195 5.35 1.40 1.39
C ASN A 195 5.43 1.06 2.88
N ALA A 196 4.61 0.14 3.37
CA ALA A 196 4.63 -0.30 4.78
C ALA A 196 6.01 -0.77 5.23
N GLY A 197 6.68 -1.61 4.44
CA GLY A 197 8.04 -2.05 4.73
C GLY A 197 9.08 -0.95 4.49
N ALA A 198 8.97 -0.24 3.36
CA ALA A 198 9.95 0.74 2.94
C ALA A 198 10.01 1.96 3.88
N VAL A 199 8.87 2.48 4.33
CA VAL A 199 8.79 3.59 5.27
C VAL A 199 9.39 3.21 6.62
N VAL A 200 9.05 2.04 7.17
CA VAL A 200 9.66 1.57 8.43
C VAL A 200 11.17 1.44 8.27
N LEU A 201 11.65 0.86 7.17
CA LEU A 201 13.08 0.73 6.92
C LEU A 201 13.77 2.10 6.84
N THR A 202 13.27 3.02 6.03
CA THR A 202 13.90 4.32 5.83
C THR A 202 13.90 5.15 7.10
N ASP A 203 12.79 5.13 7.84
CA ASP A 203 12.61 6.00 9.00
C ASP A 203 13.33 5.42 10.22
N CYS A 204 13.33 4.10 10.42
CA CYS A 204 14.17 3.48 11.46
C CYS A 204 15.66 3.74 11.21
N VAL A 205 16.13 3.60 9.97
CA VAL A 205 17.54 3.90 9.66
C VAL A 205 17.83 5.39 9.89
N PHE A 206 16.94 6.28 9.45
CA PHE A 206 17.12 7.72 9.66
C PHE A 206 17.16 8.07 11.16
N TRP A 207 16.15 7.68 11.93
CA TRP A 207 15.99 8.09 13.33
C TRP A 207 16.90 7.35 14.31
N LEU A 208 17.15 6.05 14.10
CA LEU A 208 17.90 5.24 15.05
C LEU A 208 19.39 5.11 14.70
N VAL A 209 19.76 5.38 13.45
CA VAL A 209 21.17 5.30 13.00
C VAL A 209 21.67 6.69 12.64
N ILE A 210 21.11 7.33 11.62
CA ILE A 210 21.67 8.57 11.05
C ILE A 210 21.60 9.74 12.02
N VAL A 211 20.45 10.01 12.62
CA VAL A 211 20.25 11.15 13.54
C VAL A 211 21.18 11.10 14.74
N PRO A 212 21.35 9.97 15.46
CA PRO A 212 22.34 9.86 16.54
C PRO A 212 23.76 10.18 16.09
N PHE A 213 24.20 9.68 14.91
CA PHE A 213 25.52 10.01 14.37
C PHE A 213 25.66 11.50 14.04
N LEU A 214 24.65 12.12 13.43
CA LEU A 214 24.67 13.55 13.11
C LEU A 214 24.63 14.44 14.36
N ALA A 215 23.93 14.00 15.41
CA ALA A 215 23.86 14.70 16.67
C ALA A 215 25.20 14.70 17.42
N LEU A 216 26.02 13.66 17.26
CA LEU A 216 27.39 13.62 17.79
C LEU A 216 28.33 14.61 17.09
N GLU A 217 28.05 14.94 15.83
CA GLU A 217 28.87 15.83 14.99
C GLU A 217 28.32 17.27 14.91
N ASP A 218 27.39 17.65 15.80
CA ASP A 218 26.71 18.96 15.84
C ASP A 218 26.07 19.39 14.50
N TYR A 219 25.70 18.42 13.65
CA TYR A 219 25.14 18.70 12.33
C TYR A 219 23.68 19.15 12.41
N LYS A 220 23.36 20.29 11.78
CA LYS A 220 21.99 20.81 11.73
C LYS A 220 21.16 20.03 10.70
N LEU A 221 20.24 19.20 11.19
CA LEU A 221 19.26 18.51 10.37
C LEU A 221 18.32 19.49 9.65
N SER A 222 18.17 19.32 8.34
CA SER A 222 17.16 20.06 7.56
C SER A 222 15.76 19.68 8.02
N VAL A 223 14.91 20.69 8.27
CA VAL A 223 13.49 20.52 8.63
C VAL A 223 12.75 19.71 7.55
N ILE A 224 13.15 19.85 6.29
CA ILE A 224 12.57 19.11 5.16
C ILE A 224 12.91 17.63 5.26
N ASN A 225 14.16 17.28 5.59
CA ASN A 225 14.56 15.89 5.80
C ASN A 225 13.86 15.26 7.01
N ILE A 226 13.77 15.98 8.12
CA ILE A 226 12.99 15.54 9.28
C ILE A 226 11.52 15.31 8.88
N GLY A 227 10.93 16.26 8.14
CA GLY A 227 9.57 16.18 7.65
C GLY A 227 9.34 14.96 6.77
N MET A 228 10.23 14.68 5.81
CA MET A 228 10.09 13.54 4.90
C MET A 228 10.14 12.18 5.60
N HIS A 229 10.84 12.08 6.74
CA HIS A 229 10.99 10.86 7.55
C HIS A 229 10.00 10.74 8.70
N SER A 230 9.05 11.66 8.81
CA SER A 230 8.00 11.63 9.84
C SER A 230 6.61 11.73 9.21
N VAL A 231 6.44 12.64 8.26
CA VAL A 231 5.16 12.92 7.61
C VAL A 231 4.69 11.74 6.75
N ASN A 232 5.61 11.03 6.09
CA ASN A 232 5.32 9.79 5.37
C ASN A 232 4.74 8.70 6.29
N ALA A 233 5.36 8.44 7.44
CA ALA A 233 4.92 7.47 8.43
C ALA A 233 3.60 7.89 9.06
N VAL A 234 3.45 9.15 9.45
CA VAL A 234 2.21 9.67 10.03
C VAL A 234 1.04 9.50 9.08
N PHE A 235 1.19 9.90 7.80
CA PHE A 235 0.09 9.74 6.84
C PHE A 235 -0.19 8.27 6.54
N LEU A 236 0.84 7.46 6.31
CA LEU A 236 0.65 6.04 6.01
C LEU A 236 -0.05 5.32 7.16
N LEU A 237 0.38 5.55 8.41
CA LEU A 237 -0.27 5.00 9.60
C LEU A 237 -1.69 5.52 9.78
N GLY A 238 -1.92 6.81 9.50
CA GLY A 238 -3.26 7.40 9.51
C GLY A 238 -4.20 6.73 8.50
N ASP A 239 -3.76 6.51 7.26
CA ASP A 239 -4.56 5.78 6.27
C ASP A 239 -4.79 4.34 6.74
N THR A 240 -3.74 3.69 7.24
CA THR A 240 -3.81 2.35 7.81
C THR A 240 -4.83 2.25 8.92
N VAL A 241 -4.96 3.24 9.80
CA VAL A 241 -5.98 3.23 10.86
C VAL A 241 -7.37 3.33 10.27
N LEU A 242 -7.58 4.19 9.27
CA LEU A 242 -8.89 4.48 8.70
C LEU A 242 -9.39 3.43 7.69
N ASN A 243 -8.51 2.92 6.84
CA ASN A 243 -8.86 2.00 5.74
C ASN A 243 -9.16 0.58 6.24
N ARG A 244 -9.71 -0.28 5.38
CA ARG A 244 -9.96 -1.71 5.70
C ARG A 244 -9.07 -2.68 4.91
N LEU A 245 -7.97 -2.19 4.36
CA LEU A 245 -7.06 -3.00 3.54
C LEU A 245 -6.49 -4.19 4.32
N ARG A 246 -6.43 -5.34 3.65
CA ARG A 246 -5.77 -6.53 4.17
C ARG A 246 -4.24 -6.39 4.10
N PHE A 247 -3.56 -7.02 5.03
CA PHE A 247 -2.09 -7.05 5.06
C PHE A 247 -1.56 -8.49 5.17
N PRO A 248 -1.72 -9.32 4.12
CA PRO A 248 -1.11 -10.64 4.07
C PRO A 248 0.41 -10.58 4.15
N TRP A 249 0.99 -11.49 4.93
CA TRP A 249 2.43 -11.53 5.17
C TRP A 249 3.26 -11.79 3.90
N PHE A 250 2.78 -12.67 3.02
CA PHE A 250 3.55 -13.11 1.84
C PHE A 250 3.92 -11.98 0.89
N ARG A 251 3.23 -10.84 0.97
CA ARG A 251 3.43 -9.66 0.12
C ARG A 251 4.60 -8.77 0.53
N ILE A 252 5.36 -9.20 1.55
CA ILE A 252 6.76 -8.78 1.72
C ILE A 252 7.58 -8.96 0.44
N SER A 253 7.17 -9.89 -0.45
CA SER A 253 7.74 -10.06 -1.79
C SER A 253 7.85 -8.75 -2.58
N TYR A 254 6.84 -7.88 -2.56
CA TYR A 254 6.89 -6.62 -3.31
C TYR A 254 7.87 -5.61 -2.71
N PHE A 255 7.99 -5.60 -1.38
CA PHE A 255 9.01 -4.80 -0.71
C PHE A 255 10.43 -5.28 -1.05
N LEU A 256 10.66 -6.60 -1.07
CA LEU A 256 11.93 -7.18 -1.53
C LEU A 256 12.25 -6.83 -2.99
N LEU A 257 11.25 -6.93 -3.88
CA LEU A 257 11.41 -6.58 -5.29
C LEU A 257 11.70 -5.08 -5.47
N TRP A 258 11.01 -4.21 -4.73
CA TRP A 258 11.24 -2.76 -4.77
C TRP A 258 12.68 -2.40 -4.44
N THR A 259 13.22 -2.98 -3.37
CA THR A 259 14.63 -2.76 -3.00
C THR A 259 15.59 -3.38 -4.00
N ALA A 260 15.30 -4.56 -4.53
CA ALA A 260 16.12 -5.17 -5.58
C ALA A 260 16.17 -4.31 -6.85
N ILE A 261 15.02 -3.76 -7.28
CA ILE A 261 14.92 -2.84 -8.42
C ILE A 261 15.77 -1.60 -8.16
N TYR A 262 15.69 -1.00 -6.96
CA TYR A 262 16.52 0.14 -6.61
C TYR A 262 18.02 -0.18 -6.69
N VAL A 263 18.45 -1.31 -6.14
CA VAL A 263 19.86 -1.73 -6.18
C VAL A 263 20.34 -1.93 -7.61
N ILE A 264 19.55 -2.60 -8.45
CA ILE A 264 19.86 -2.81 -9.87
C ILE A 264 19.92 -1.47 -10.61
N PHE A 265 18.98 -0.56 -10.35
CA PHE A 265 18.99 0.79 -10.90
C PHE A 265 20.29 1.53 -10.55
N GLN A 266 20.72 1.47 -9.28
CA GLN A 266 21.97 2.06 -8.85
C GLN A 266 23.19 1.43 -9.54
N TRP A 267 23.21 0.11 -9.68
CA TRP A 267 24.28 -0.58 -10.38
C TRP A 267 24.39 -0.15 -11.85
N ILE A 268 23.27 -0.12 -12.56
CA ILE A 268 23.22 0.29 -13.97
C ILE A 268 23.74 1.72 -14.12
N ILE A 269 23.25 2.64 -13.30
CA ILE A 269 23.66 4.05 -13.37
C ILE A 269 25.15 4.20 -13.04
N HIS A 270 25.63 3.55 -11.99
CA HIS A 270 27.05 3.58 -11.64
C HIS A 270 27.92 3.02 -12.77
N ALA A 271 27.47 1.96 -13.45
CA ALA A 271 28.17 1.38 -14.59
C ALA A 271 28.20 2.34 -15.80
N CYS A 272 27.11 3.05 -16.07
CA CYS A 272 26.98 3.91 -17.25
C CYS A 272 27.68 5.27 -17.09
N VAL A 273 27.56 5.91 -15.93
CA VAL A 273 28.01 7.30 -15.73
C VAL A 273 28.98 7.49 -14.55
N SER A 274 29.36 6.41 -13.84
CA SER A 274 30.32 6.45 -12.73
C SER A 274 30.00 7.51 -11.67
N LEU A 275 28.74 7.55 -11.24
CA LEU A 275 28.28 8.42 -10.16
C LEU A 275 28.76 7.94 -8.79
N TRP A 276 28.83 8.82 -7.79
CA TRP A 276 29.12 8.38 -6.42
C TRP A 276 27.99 7.48 -5.89
N TRP A 277 28.29 6.58 -4.96
CA TRP A 277 27.27 5.76 -4.33
C TRP A 277 26.41 6.61 -3.37
N PRO A 278 25.08 6.64 -3.51
CA PRO A 278 24.22 7.39 -2.58
C PRO A 278 24.29 6.84 -1.17
N TYR A 279 24.63 5.54 -1.02
CA TYR A 279 24.84 4.92 0.27
C TYR A 279 26.16 4.16 0.32
N PRO A 280 26.95 4.27 1.41
CA PRO A 280 28.23 3.58 1.54
C PRO A 280 28.12 2.05 1.42
N PHE A 281 27.00 1.47 1.85
CA PHE A 281 26.78 0.02 1.79
C PHE A 281 26.61 -0.52 0.36
N LEU A 282 26.35 0.35 -0.62
CA LEU A 282 26.27 -0.05 -2.04
C LEU A 282 27.66 -0.20 -2.68
N ASP A 283 28.70 0.37 -2.07
CA ASP A 283 30.05 0.36 -2.61
C ASP A 283 30.63 -1.06 -2.62
N LEU A 284 30.86 -1.58 -3.83
CA LEU A 284 31.37 -2.93 -4.08
C LEU A 284 32.89 -3.02 -3.92
N SER A 285 33.59 -1.88 -3.79
CA SER A 285 35.03 -1.85 -3.50
C SER A 285 35.34 -2.31 -2.08
N SER A 286 34.39 -2.16 -1.16
CA SER A 286 34.53 -2.56 0.25
C SER A 286 34.67 -4.08 0.40
N SER A 287 35.59 -4.52 1.25
CA SER A 287 35.74 -5.95 1.61
C SER A 287 34.50 -6.53 2.29
N PHE A 288 33.67 -5.66 2.89
CA PHE A 288 32.46 -6.05 3.59
C PHE A 288 31.18 -5.92 2.74
N ALA A 289 31.29 -5.57 1.45
CA ALA A 289 30.13 -5.36 0.59
C ALA A 289 29.13 -6.53 0.62
N PRO A 290 29.52 -7.81 0.47
CA PRO A 290 28.56 -8.92 0.56
C PRO A 290 27.81 -8.99 1.90
N LEU A 291 28.49 -8.68 3.01
CA LEU A 291 27.87 -8.68 4.35
C LEU A 291 26.84 -7.55 4.47
N TRP A 292 27.14 -6.37 3.92
CA TRP A 292 26.20 -5.26 3.92
C TRP A 292 24.93 -5.58 3.13
N TYR A 293 25.06 -6.21 1.96
CA TYR A 293 23.90 -6.60 1.16
C TYR A 293 23.03 -7.63 1.88
N VAL A 294 23.65 -8.61 2.56
CA VAL A 294 22.94 -9.56 3.42
C VAL A 294 22.26 -8.85 4.59
N ALA A 295 22.97 -7.96 5.29
CA ALA A 295 22.44 -7.23 6.44
C ALA A 295 21.20 -6.40 6.05
N VAL A 296 21.29 -5.61 4.97
CA VAL A 296 20.16 -4.83 4.45
C VAL A 296 19.02 -5.76 4.01
N GLY A 297 19.32 -6.87 3.32
CA GLY A 297 18.32 -7.88 2.97
C GLY A 297 17.58 -8.42 4.18
N LEU A 298 18.30 -8.77 5.25
CA LEU A 298 17.72 -9.27 6.50
C LEU A 298 16.88 -8.20 7.23
N MET A 299 17.23 -6.91 7.14
CA MET A 299 16.46 -5.82 7.74
C MET A 299 15.03 -5.69 7.19
N HIS A 300 14.74 -6.24 6.01
CA HIS A 300 13.39 -6.20 5.45
C HIS A 300 12.40 -6.98 6.33
N LEU A 301 12.85 -8.09 6.94
CA LEU A 301 12.02 -8.94 7.79
C LEU A 301 11.50 -8.19 9.04
N PRO A 302 12.36 -7.62 9.92
CA PRO A 302 11.88 -6.89 11.08
C PRO A 302 11.11 -5.62 10.68
N CYS A 303 11.51 -4.90 9.62
CA CYS A 303 10.78 -3.69 9.20
C CYS A 303 9.35 -4.01 8.75
N TYR A 304 9.20 -5.06 7.93
CA TYR A 304 7.87 -5.52 7.53
C TYR A 304 7.09 -6.13 8.71
N ALA A 305 7.78 -6.80 9.64
CA ALA A 305 7.19 -7.35 10.86
C ALA A 305 6.57 -6.29 11.75
N VAL A 306 7.26 -5.17 11.98
CA VAL A 306 6.75 -4.05 12.78
C VAL A 306 5.42 -3.56 12.22
N PHE A 307 5.33 -3.33 10.91
CA PHE A 307 4.08 -2.87 10.30
C PHE A 307 2.97 -3.92 10.38
N PHE A 308 3.30 -5.19 10.14
CA PHE A 308 2.35 -6.29 10.31
C PHE A 308 1.78 -6.37 11.74
N LEU A 309 2.64 -6.17 12.76
CA LEU A 309 2.22 -6.15 14.16
C LEU A 309 1.29 -4.96 14.45
N ILE A 310 1.56 -3.79 13.87
CA ILE A 310 0.66 -2.62 13.97
C ILE A 310 -0.72 -2.95 13.40
N ILE A 311 -0.78 -3.63 12.24
CA ILE A 311 -2.06 -4.07 11.66
C ILE A 311 -2.78 -5.08 12.56
N LYS A 312 -2.06 -6.07 13.10
CA LYS A 312 -2.64 -7.05 14.03
C LYS A 312 -3.17 -6.38 15.29
N MET A 313 -2.43 -5.42 15.84
CA MET A 313 -2.86 -4.60 16.97
C MET A 313 -4.12 -3.81 16.63
N LYS A 314 -4.16 -3.13 15.47
CA LYS A 314 -5.35 -2.43 14.99
C LYS A 314 -6.57 -3.35 14.96
N TYR A 315 -6.44 -4.52 14.34
CA TYR A 315 -7.55 -5.49 14.24
C TYR A 315 -8.04 -5.92 15.63
N TYR A 316 -7.12 -6.23 16.53
CA TYR A 316 -7.46 -6.59 17.90
C TYR A 316 -8.21 -5.46 18.64
N LEU A 317 -7.71 -4.23 18.54
CA LEU A 317 -8.32 -3.07 19.21
C LEU A 317 -9.70 -2.74 18.64
N LEU A 318 -9.87 -2.73 17.32
CA LEU A 318 -11.15 -2.43 16.69
C LEU A 318 -12.20 -3.50 16.96
N LEU A 319 -11.82 -4.79 16.95
CA LEU A 319 -12.72 -5.88 17.35
C LEU A 319 -13.15 -5.78 18.82
N THR A 320 -12.25 -5.33 19.69
CA THR A 320 -12.51 -5.25 21.14
C THR A 320 -13.37 -4.02 21.48
N TRP A 321 -13.10 -2.87 20.86
CA TRP A 321 -13.75 -1.60 21.19
C TRP A 321 -15.00 -1.32 20.37
N PHE A 322 -15.10 -1.87 19.16
CA PHE A 322 -16.15 -1.55 18.18
C PHE A 322 -16.70 -2.82 17.49
N PRO A 323 -17.16 -3.85 18.24
CA PRO A 323 -17.51 -5.15 17.67
C PRO A 323 -18.65 -5.10 16.62
N ASP A 324 -19.67 -4.27 16.83
CA ASP A 324 -20.84 -4.17 15.93
C ASP A 324 -20.58 -3.29 14.70
N SER A 325 -19.61 -2.38 14.85
CA SER A 325 -19.25 -1.30 13.93
C SER A 325 -18.12 -1.68 12.98
N TYR A 326 -17.24 -2.58 13.41
CA TYR A 326 -16.04 -2.95 12.66
C TYR A 326 -16.38 -3.80 11.43
N GLN A 327 -15.97 -3.31 10.25
CA GLN A 327 -16.12 -3.98 8.97
C GLN A 327 -14.89 -4.84 8.69
N LEU A 328 -14.93 -6.10 9.13
CA LEU A 328 -13.91 -7.06 8.73
C LEU A 328 -14.12 -7.40 7.24
N SER A 329 -13.08 -7.20 6.44
CA SER A 329 -13.02 -7.84 5.13
C SER A 329 -12.81 -9.35 5.39
N LYS A 330 -13.88 -10.15 5.24
CA LYS A 330 -13.85 -11.62 5.42
C LYS A 330 -13.01 -12.23 4.31
#